data_AF-A0A7G6E8U3-F1
#
_entry.id   AF-A0A7G6E8U3-F1
#
_cell.length_a   1.000
_cell.length_b   1.000
_cell.length_c   1.000
_cell.angle_alpha   90.00
_cell.angle_beta   90.00
_cell.angle_gamma   90.00
#
_symmetry.space_group_name_H-M   'P 1'
#
loop_
_entity.id
_entity.type
_entity.pdbx_description
1 polymer ?
#
loop_
_entity_poly.entity_id
_entity_poly.type
_entity_poly.pdbx_seq_one_letter_code
_entity_poly.pdbx_strand_id
1 'polypeptide(L)' 'MVRPAFDIKKPSFKLPERAKIFTRVICGECGDGAPEHKIRLKEGRKVCLDCAQEYPRGW' A
#
# COMPACT_ATOMS: atom_id res chain seq x y z
N MET A 1 28.28 0.90 -38.57
CA MET A 1 26.99 0.19 -38.40
C MET A 1 26.52 0.38 -36.96
N VAL A 2 25.39 1.05 -36.74
CA VAL A 2 24.82 1.25 -35.39
C VAL A 2 23.77 0.16 -35.14
N ARG A 3 23.93 -0.60 -34.06
CA ARG A 3 22.92 -1.56 -33.59
C ARG A 3 21.95 -0.86 -32.63
N PRO A 4 20.66 -1.21 -32.63
CA PRO A 4 19.70 -0.61 -31.71
C PRO A 4 20.03 -0.99 -30.26
N ALA A 5 19.94 -0.01 -29.36
CA ALA A 5 20.24 -0.18 -27.93
C ALA A 5 19.16 -0.97 -27.16
N PHE A 6 17.94 -1.06 -27.70
CA PHE A 6 16.80 -1.70 -27.06
C PHE A 6 15.90 -2.40 -28.09
N ASP A 7 15.17 -3.41 -27.61
CA ASP A 7 14.18 -4.17 -28.38
C ASP A 7 12.81 -4.04 -27.69
N ILE A 8 11.76 -3.71 -28.45
CA ILE A 8 10.40 -3.48 -27.94
C ILE A 8 9.56 -4.71 -28.26
N LYS A 9 9.02 -5.35 -27.22
CA LYS A 9 8.20 -6.57 -27.35
C LYS A 9 6.88 -6.45 -26.61
N LYS A 10 5.92 -7.28 -26.99
CA LYS A 10 4.68 -7.45 -26.24
C LYS A 10 4.94 -8.30 -24.99
N PRO A 11 4.45 -7.88 -23.80
CA PRO A 11 4.55 -8.69 -22.60
C PRO A 11 3.74 -9.98 -22.75
N SER A 12 4.23 -11.08 -22.19
CA SER A 12 3.54 -12.39 -22.18
C SER A 12 2.43 -12.47 -21.13
N PHE A 13 2.31 -11.47 -20.27
CA PHE A 13 1.33 -11.40 -19.19
C PHE A 13 0.27 -10.33 -19.48
N LYS A 14 -0.90 -10.49 -18.84
CA LYS A 14 -1.98 -9.50 -18.91
C LYS A 14 -1.61 -8.25 -18.13
N LEU A 15 -2.16 -7.12 -18.57
CA LEU A 15 -2.05 -5.88 -17.81
C LEU A 15 -2.60 -6.05 -16.40
N PRO A 16 -2.01 -5.39 -15.39
CA PRO A 16 -2.52 -5.43 -14.04
C PRO A 16 -3.92 -4.81 -13.96
N GLU A 17 -4.64 -5.14 -12.88
CA GLU A 17 -5.91 -4.50 -12.56
C GLU A 17 -5.72 -2.98 -12.36
N ARG A 18 -6.78 -2.20 -12.60
CA ARG A 18 -6.79 -0.77 -12.28
C ARG A 18 -6.59 -0.57 -10.78
N ALA A 19 -6.02 0.58 -10.41
CA ALA A 19 -5.89 0.97 -9.01
C ALA A 19 -7.26 1.01 -8.33
N LYS A 20 -7.37 0.36 -7.17
CA LYS A 20 -8.58 0.34 -6.36
C LYS A 20 -8.69 1.64 -5.57
N ILE A 21 -9.87 2.25 -5.58
CA ILE A 21 -10.20 3.41 -4.75
C ILE A 21 -10.82 2.89 -3.46
N PHE A 22 -10.16 3.14 -2.34
CA PHE A 22 -10.58 2.67 -1.03
C PHE A 22 -11.21 3.81 -0.22
N THR A 23 -12.08 3.45 0.71
CA THR A 23 -12.67 4.42 1.64
C THR A 23 -11.58 5.06 2.52
N ARG A 24 -11.68 6.38 2.74
CA ARG A 24 -10.82 7.11 3.68
C ARG A 24 -11.31 6.91 5.11
N VAL A 25 -10.40 6.54 6.00
CA VAL A 25 -10.66 6.33 7.44
C VAL A 25 -9.71 7.23 8.24
N ILE A 26 -10.26 7.90 9.25
CA ILE A 26 -9.47 8.77 10.14
C ILE A 26 -8.74 7.91 11.18
N CYS A 27 -7.44 8.15 11.33
CA CYS A 27 -6.63 7.58 12.39
C CYS A 27 -7.03 8.19 13.74
N GLY A 28 -7.32 7.34 14.73
CA GLY A 28 -7.66 7.77 16.08
C GLY A 28 -6.47 8.27 16.93
N GLU A 29 -5.23 8.20 16.42
CA GLU A 29 -4.03 8.71 17.10
C GLU A 29 -3.53 10.02 16.51
N CYS A 30 -3.26 10.08 15.19
CA CYS A 30 -2.72 11.29 14.55
C CYS A 30 -3.77 12.20 13.88
N GLY A 31 -5.00 11.70 13.64
CA GLY A 31 -6.05 12.45 12.94
C GLY A 31 -5.95 12.46 11.41
N ASP A 32 -4.87 11.93 10.83
CA ASP A 32 -4.74 11.81 9.37
C ASP A 32 -5.69 10.76 8.79
N GLY A 33 -5.97 10.89 7.49
CA GLY A 33 -6.76 9.91 6.76
C GLY A 33 -5.90 8.87 6.07
N ALA A 34 -6.19 7.60 6.28
CA ALA A 34 -5.59 6.49 5.57
C ALA A 34 -6.66 5.69 4.81
N PRO A 35 -6.31 5.02 3.69
CA PRO A 35 -7.24 4.12 3.03
C PRO A 35 -7.55 2.91 3.92
N GLU A 36 -8.77 2.40 3.87
CA GLU A 36 -9.27 1.38 4.79
C GLU A 36 -8.39 0.12 4.90
N HIS A 37 -7.78 -0.33 3.80
CA HIS A 37 -6.87 -1.48 3.78
C HIS A 37 -5.52 -1.24 4.48
N LYS A 38 -5.22 0.01 4.86
CA LYS A 38 -4.03 0.41 5.64
C LYS A 38 -4.36 0.78 7.08
N ILE A 39 -5.59 0.57 7.54
CA ILE A 39 -5.96 0.77 8.94
C ILE A 39 -5.70 -0.51 9.73
N ARG A 40 -5.17 -0.35 10.94
CA ARG A 40 -5.00 -1.40 11.95
C ARG A 40 -5.93 -1.15 13.14
N LEU A 41 -6.16 -2.19 13.92
CA LEU A 41 -6.84 -2.11 15.19
C LEU A 41 -5.82 -2.15 16.32
N LYS A 42 -5.86 -1.16 17.20
CA LYS A 42 -5.05 -1.07 18.42
C LYS A 42 -5.98 -0.73 19.58
N GLU A 43 -6.16 -1.67 20.51
CA GLU A 43 -7.05 -1.50 21.67
C GLU A 43 -8.48 -1.08 21.28
N GLY A 44 -9.02 -1.65 20.19
CA GLY A 44 -10.34 -1.31 19.66
C GLY A 44 -10.41 0.00 18.86
N ARG A 45 -9.32 0.78 18.78
CA ARG A 45 -9.22 2.00 17.96
C ARG A 45 -8.67 1.71 16.57
N LYS A 46 -9.19 2.42 15.56
CA LYS A 46 -8.67 2.41 14.19
C LYS A 46 -7.46 3.35 14.11
N VAL A 47 -6.31 2.84 13.70
CA VAL A 47 -5.05 3.59 13.61
C VAL A 47 -4.37 3.36 12.24
N CYS A 48 -3.64 4.35 11.73
CA CYS A 48 -2.85 4.19 10.50
C CYS A 48 -1.63 3.30 10.72
N LEU A 49 -0.96 2.87 9.64
CA LEU A 49 0.24 2.01 9.73
C LEU A 49 1.36 2.63 10.57
N ASP A 50 1.56 3.94 10.49
CA ASP A 50 2.65 4.61 11.20
C ASP A 50 2.39 4.68 12.72
N CYS A 51 1.11 4.85 13.11
CA CYS A 51 0.66 4.83 14.51
C CYS A 51 0.50 3.41 15.08
N ALA A 52 0.34 2.41 14.21
CA ALA A 52 0.15 1.01 14.58
C ALA A 52 1.47 0.34 15.00
N GLN A 53 2.30 1.05 15.80
CA GLN A 53 3.63 0.62 16.27
C GLN A 53 3.72 -0.89 16.38
N GLU A 54 4.73 -1.45 15.72
CA GLU A 54 4.99 -2.88 15.80
C GLU A 54 5.15 -3.29 17.26
N TYR A 55 4.48 -4.36 17.63
CA TYR A 55 4.82 -5.13 18.81
C TYR A 55 5.92 -6.10 18.38
N PRO A 56 7.22 -5.78 18.58
CA PRO A 56 8.28 -6.70 18.24
C PRO A 56 8.15 -7.91 19.17
N ARG A 57 7.57 -8.99 18.66
CA ARG A 57 7.72 -10.30 19.28
C ARG A 57 9.13 -10.76 18.96
N GLY A 58 10.06 -10.36 19.83
CA GLY A 58 11.43 -10.87 19.82
C GLY A 58 11.43 -12.40 19.90
N TRP A 59 12.44 -13.01 19.29
CA TRP A 59 12.78 -14.41 19.51
C TRP A 59 13.20 -14.66 20.96
#